data_AF-A0A538I740-F1
#
_entry.id   AF-A0A538I740-F1
#
_cell.length_a   1.000
_cell.length_b   1.000
_cell.length_c   1.000
_cell.angle_alpha   90.00
_cell.angle_beta   90.00
_cell.angle_gamma   90.00
#
_symmetry.space_group_name_H-M   'P 1'
#
loop_
_entity.id
_entity.type
_entity.pdbx_description
1 polymer ?
#
loop_
_entity_poly.entity_id
_entity_poly.type
_entity_poly.pdbx_seq_one_letter_code
_entity_poly.pdbx_strand_id
1 'polypeptide(L)'
;MDLQFDYLFLDEAGQISLADALALGTCARTLVLLGDPIQLAQVTQGIHPAGAGASVLTHLLEDRATVAEDMGLFLERSYRMHPDVCRYISSAFYEDRLESAEGCEEQGSSFGTGIRWLLVEHEGNSTSSEEEAAAIHVEIERLLRGTWTDSEGMTKPITPADIKVVAPFNAQVKVLSERLQDGVAIGTVDKFQGQEAPVVFFSMASSSDKDAPRGIDFLMSRNRLNVAVSRAQCLAYLVCAPQLLDVECRTVGHMRLANALCRFVELAEA
;
A
#
# COMPACT_ATOMS: atom_id res chain seq x y z
N MET A 1 -26.14 -27.59 16.35
CA MET A 1 -24.68 -27.78 16.29
C MET A 1 -24.17 -27.49 17.67
N ASP A 2 -23.43 -28.42 18.28
CA ASP A 2 -22.78 -28.16 19.57
C ASP A 2 -21.64 -27.17 19.33
N LEU A 3 -21.80 -25.94 19.83
CA LEU A 3 -20.74 -24.92 19.81
C LEU A 3 -19.56 -25.46 20.62
N GLN A 4 -18.42 -25.69 19.97
CA GLN A 4 -17.23 -26.27 20.60
C GLN A 4 -16.35 -25.23 21.28
N PHE A 5 -16.46 -23.97 20.88
CA PHE A 5 -15.61 -22.88 21.36
C PHE A 5 -16.44 -21.69 21.86
N ASP A 6 -15.92 -20.97 22.85
CA ASP A 6 -16.54 -19.72 23.31
C ASP A 6 -16.23 -18.56 22.35
N TYR A 7 -15.00 -18.54 21.80
CA TYR A 7 -14.48 -17.48 20.95
C TYR A 7 -13.76 -18.06 19.73
N LEU A 8 -13.94 -17.42 18.58
CA LEU A 8 -13.16 -17.64 17.36
C LEU A 8 -12.55 -16.31 16.90
N PHE A 9 -11.24 -16.28 16.73
CA PHE A 9 -10.51 -15.14 16.19
C PHE A 9 -10.21 -15.38 14.72
N LEU A 10 -10.65 -14.47 13.86
CA LEU A 10 -10.32 -14.46 12.44
C LEU A 10 -9.40 -13.28 12.17
N ASP A 11 -8.12 -13.59 11.92
CA ASP A 11 -7.13 -12.61 11.50
C ASP A 11 -7.20 -12.39 9.99
N GLU A 12 -6.77 -11.21 9.53
CA GLU A 12 -6.90 -10.75 8.16
C GLU A 12 -8.33 -10.89 7.58
N ALA A 13 -9.34 -10.62 8.42
CA ALA A 13 -10.75 -10.72 8.06
C ALA A 13 -11.17 -9.76 6.92
N GLY A 14 -10.33 -8.78 6.57
CA GLY A 14 -10.45 -7.98 5.35
C GLY A 14 -10.27 -8.79 4.06
N GLN A 15 -9.71 -9.99 4.15
CA GLN A 15 -9.46 -10.94 3.06
C GLN A 15 -10.34 -12.19 3.13
N ILE A 16 -11.23 -12.29 4.12
CA ILE A 16 -12.10 -13.45 4.29
C ILE A 16 -13.47 -13.12 3.72
N SER A 17 -13.98 -13.96 2.82
CA SER A 17 -15.33 -13.81 2.27
C SER A 17 -16.39 -13.92 3.37
N LEU A 18 -17.52 -13.21 3.22
CA LEU A 18 -18.63 -13.31 4.18
C LEU A 18 -19.13 -14.76 4.34
N ALA A 19 -19.16 -15.53 3.24
CA ALA A 19 -19.60 -16.92 3.26
C ALA A 19 -18.69 -17.81 4.12
N ASP A 20 -17.37 -17.65 3.98
CA ASP A 20 -16.39 -18.40 4.77
C ASP A 20 -16.48 -18.02 6.25
N ALA A 21 -16.60 -16.73 6.57
CA ALA A 21 -16.77 -16.26 7.94
C ALA A 21 -18.03 -16.83 8.60
N LEU A 22 -19.16 -16.91 7.87
CA LEU A 22 -20.40 -17.52 8.37
C LEU A 22 -20.26 -19.02 8.61
N ALA A 23 -19.57 -19.74 7.71
CA ALA A 23 -19.33 -21.17 7.86
C ALA A 23 -18.44 -21.45 9.09
N LEU A 24 -17.35 -20.70 9.23
CA LEU A 24 -16.42 -20.80 10.37
C LEU A 24 -17.09 -20.41 11.69
N GLY A 25 -17.94 -19.38 11.69
CA GLY A 25 -18.65 -18.91 12.87
C GLY A 25 -19.59 -19.95 13.50
N THR A 26 -19.90 -21.04 12.81
CA THR A 26 -20.77 -22.11 13.34
C THR A 26 -20.14 -22.92 14.49
N CYS A 27 -18.82 -22.82 14.69
CA CYS A 27 -18.13 -23.57 15.75
C CYS A 27 -17.98 -22.79 17.08
N ALA A 28 -18.28 -21.49 17.10
CA ALA A 28 -18.03 -20.63 18.25
C ALA A 28 -19.22 -19.73 18.62
N ARG A 29 -19.34 -19.40 19.92
CA ARG A 29 -20.39 -18.49 20.40
C ARG A 29 -20.13 -17.03 20.02
N THR A 30 -18.86 -16.62 20.01
CA THR A 30 -18.43 -15.25 19.75
C THR A 30 -17.39 -15.23 18.65
N LEU A 31 -17.54 -14.33 17.68
CA LEU A 31 -16.58 -14.10 16.61
C LEU A 31 -15.84 -12.78 16.83
N VAL A 32 -14.52 -12.82 16.78
CA VAL A 32 -13.65 -11.63 16.84
C VAL A 32 -12.95 -11.50 15.49
N LEU A 33 -13.25 -10.41 14.78
CA LEU A 33 -12.69 -10.13 13.45
C LEU A 33 -11.57 -9.11 13.59
N LEU A 34 -10.39 -9.45 13.07
CA LEU A 34 -9.21 -8.61 13.06
C LEU A 34 -8.78 -8.43 11.61
N GLY A 35 -8.46 -7.20 11.20
CA GLY A 35 -8.00 -6.93 9.85
C GLY A 35 -8.35 -5.52 9.39
N ASP A 36 -7.99 -5.22 8.14
CA ASP A 36 -8.15 -3.90 7.55
C ASP A 36 -8.86 -4.02 6.19
N PRO A 37 -10.09 -3.51 6.04
CA PRO A 37 -10.84 -3.58 4.79
C PRO A 37 -10.26 -2.66 3.68
N ILE A 38 -9.42 -1.68 4.04
CA ILE A 38 -8.82 -0.70 3.13
C ILE A 38 -7.45 -1.19 2.61
N GLN A 39 -6.90 -2.26 3.16
CA GLN A 39 -5.76 -2.99 2.59
C GLN A 39 -6.21 -3.97 1.49
N LEU A 40 -5.33 -4.86 1.01
CA LEU A 40 -5.64 -5.75 -0.10
C LEU A 40 -6.83 -6.65 0.23
N ALA A 41 -7.85 -6.63 -0.64
CA ALA A 41 -8.93 -7.61 -0.64
C ALA A 41 -8.44 -8.96 -1.20
N GLN A 42 -9.20 -10.02 -0.91
CA GLN A 42 -8.94 -11.35 -1.47
C GLN A 42 -8.99 -11.32 -3.00
N VAL A 43 -8.03 -11.96 -3.66
CA VAL A 43 -8.05 -12.10 -5.12
C VAL A 43 -9.12 -13.13 -5.51
N THR A 44 -10.28 -12.66 -5.96
CA THR A 44 -11.34 -13.52 -6.48
C THR A 44 -11.19 -13.70 -7.99
N GLN A 45 -11.14 -14.95 -8.47
CA GLN A 45 -11.04 -15.29 -9.90
C GLN A 45 -12.40 -15.23 -10.63
N GLY A 46 -13.48 -14.89 -9.93
CA GLY A 46 -14.85 -14.84 -10.46
C GLY A 46 -15.53 -13.50 -10.20
N ILE A 47 -16.43 -13.10 -11.10
CA ILE A 47 -17.31 -11.96 -10.90
C ILE A 47 -18.52 -12.44 -10.11
N HIS A 48 -18.69 -11.93 -8.91
CA HIS A 48 -19.82 -12.28 -8.05
C HIS A 48 -20.89 -11.17 -8.10
N PRO A 49 -22.17 -11.50 -8.32
CA PRO A 49 -23.23 -10.51 -8.32
C PRO A 49 -23.47 -9.93 -6.92
N ALA A 50 -23.96 -8.69 -6.88
CA ALA A 50 -24.58 -8.07 -5.70
C ALA A 50 -23.75 -8.08 -4.39
N GLY A 51 -22.47 -7.73 -4.46
CA GLY A 51 -21.63 -7.54 -3.26
C GLY A 51 -21.11 -8.83 -2.62
N ALA A 52 -21.37 -10.00 -3.20
CA ALA A 52 -20.90 -11.29 -2.69
C ALA A 52 -19.37 -11.48 -2.76
N GLY A 53 -18.64 -10.56 -3.43
CA GLY A 53 -17.18 -10.49 -3.39
C GLY A 53 -16.61 -9.66 -2.23
N ALA A 54 -17.46 -9.01 -1.42
CA ALA A 54 -17.00 -8.24 -0.28
C ALA A 54 -16.50 -9.17 0.84
N SER A 55 -15.43 -8.76 1.51
CA SER A 55 -14.99 -9.42 2.73
C SER A 55 -15.98 -9.19 3.87
N VAL A 56 -15.91 -10.05 4.90
CA VAL A 56 -16.76 -9.93 6.08
C VAL A 56 -16.64 -8.54 6.73
N LEU A 57 -15.43 -7.97 6.81
CA LEU A 57 -15.22 -6.62 7.35
C LEU A 57 -15.83 -5.55 6.45
N THR A 58 -15.61 -5.62 5.13
CA THR A 58 -16.18 -4.65 4.19
C THR A 58 -17.72 -4.66 4.25
N HIS A 59 -18.31 -5.85 4.37
CA HIS A 59 -19.76 -6.00 4.50
C HIS A 59 -20.30 -5.39 5.79
N LEU A 60 -19.64 -5.63 6.94
CA LEU A 60 -20.07 -5.11 8.24
C LEU A 60 -19.88 -3.60 8.37
N LEU A 61 -18.87 -3.03 7.70
CA LEU A 61 -18.53 -1.61 7.80
C LEU A 61 -19.25 -0.74 6.75
N GLU A 62 -19.99 -1.34 5.82
CA GLU A 62 -20.78 -0.61 4.81
C GLU A 62 -19.93 0.45 4.05
N ASP A 63 -18.77 0.03 3.56
CA ASP A 63 -17.79 0.87 2.85
C ASP A 63 -17.14 1.99 3.68
N ARG A 64 -17.33 2.04 5.01
CA ARG A 64 -16.57 2.94 5.89
C ARG A 64 -15.11 2.53 5.96
N ALA A 65 -14.22 3.51 5.98
CA ALA A 65 -12.78 3.26 6.02
C ALA A 65 -12.29 2.83 7.40
N THR A 66 -12.97 3.29 8.46
CA THR A 66 -12.59 3.05 9.84
C THR A 66 -13.75 2.47 10.65
N VAL A 67 -13.42 1.74 11.71
CA VAL A 67 -14.41 1.13 12.60
C VAL A 67 -15.02 2.22 13.49
N ALA A 68 -16.34 2.31 13.52
CA ALA A 68 -17.06 3.22 14.40
C ALA A 68 -17.01 2.72 15.86
N GLU A 69 -17.04 3.65 16.83
CA GLU A 69 -16.90 3.32 18.27
C GLU A 69 -17.98 2.35 18.78
N ASP A 70 -19.16 2.36 18.17
CA ASP A 70 -20.27 1.47 18.50
C ASP A 70 -20.18 0.09 17.83
N MET A 71 -19.26 -0.08 16.87
CA MET A 71 -19.08 -1.31 16.08
C MET A 71 -17.82 -2.09 16.47
N GLY A 72 -16.82 -1.45 17.08
CA GLY A 72 -15.59 -2.12 17.50
C GLY A 72 -14.45 -1.16 17.84
N LEU A 73 -13.23 -1.72 17.88
CA LEU A 73 -12.02 -0.98 18.18
C LEU A 73 -11.25 -0.65 16.90
N PHE A 74 -10.90 0.62 16.74
CA PHE A 74 -9.96 1.06 15.72
C PHE A 74 -8.57 1.24 16.35
N LEU A 75 -7.55 0.60 15.78
CA LEU A 75 -6.17 0.73 16.24
C LEU A 75 -5.55 1.97 15.58
N GLU A 76 -5.67 3.11 16.25
CA GLU A 76 -5.27 4.42 15.76
C GLU A 76 -3.76 4.69 15.75
N ARG A 77 -2.93 3.82 16.35
CA ARG A 77 -1.48 4.03 16.45
C ARG A 77 -0.70 3.06 15.57
N SER A 78 0.09 3.61 14.65
CA SER A 78 1.08 2.90 13.85
C SER A 78 2.45 2.96 14.52
N TYR A 79 3.04 1.79 14.80
CA TYR A 79 4.39 1.66 15.34
C TYR A 79 5.47 1.50 14.26
N ARG A 80 5.10 1.75 13.00
CA ARG A 80 5.98 1.57 11.84
C ARG A 80 6.40 2.90 11.23
N MET A 81 5.41 3.72 10.88
CA MET A 81 5.63 4.85 9.98
C MET A 81 6.09 6.09 10.74
N HIS A 82 7.10 6.76 10.22
CA HIS A 82 7.42 8.14 10.59
C HIS A 82 6.19 9.04 10.36
N PRO A 83 5.94 10.06 11.22
CA PRO A 83 4.80 10.96 11.09
C PRO A 83 4.57 11.54 9.69
N ASP A 84 5.63 11.85 8.95
CA ASP A 84 5.52 12.41 7.59
C ASP A 84 4.99 11.42 6.54
N VAL A 85 5.24 10.12 6.70
CA VAL A 85 4.62 9.09 5.86
C VAL A 85 3.20 8.82 6.35
N CYS A 86 3.03 8.70 7.67
CA CYS A 86 1.77 8.38 8.31
C CYS A 86 0.69 9.43 8.00
N ARG A 87 1.03 10.72 7.97
CA ARG A 87 0.11 11.82 7.66
C ARG A 87 -0.61 11.64 6.33
N TYR A 88 0.11 11.26 5.28
CA TYR A 88 -0.51 10.99 3.98
C TYR A 88 -1.44 9.78 4.08
N ILE A 89 -0.96 8.66 4.64
CA ILE A 89 -1.75 7.43 4.77
C ILE A 89 -3.03 7.67 5.56
N SER A 90 -2.92 8.34 6.70
CA SER A 90 -4.03 8.68 7.58
C SER A 90 -5.09 9.52 6.86
N SER A 91 -4.67 10.61 6.20
CA SER A 91 -5.60 11.51 5.52
C SER A 91 -6.22 10.92 4.24
N ALA A 92 -5.50 10.04 3.55
CA ALA A 92 -5.95 9.46 2.28
C ALA A 92 -6.82 8.22 2.47
N PHE A 93 -6.57 7.43 3.52
CA PHE A 93 -7.15 6.10 3.70
C PHE A 93 -7.86 5.86 5.03
N TYR A 94 -7.60 6.65 6.08
CA TYR A 94 -8.10 6.38 7.43
C TYR A 94 -8.76 7.60 8.10
N GLU A 95 -9.32 8.52 7.32
CA GLU A 95 -10.14 9.65 7.82
C GLU A 95 -9.42 10.51 8.87
N ASP A 96 -8.10 10.66 8.72
CA ASP A 96 -7.23 11.39 9.67
C ASP A 96 -7.20 10.80 11.09
N ARG A 97 -7.64 9.54 11.27
CA ARG A 97 -7.67 8.85 12.57
C ARG A 97 -6.41 8.04 12.89
N LEU A 98 -5.51 7.83 11.92
CA LEU A 98 -4.27 7.08 12.12
C LEU A 98 -3.12 8.03 12.49
N GLU A 99 -2.37 7.70 13.53
CA GLU A 99 -1.24 8.46 14.04
C GLU A 99 -0.01 7.57 14.19
N SER A 100 1.18 8.16 14.14
CA SER A 100 2.42 7.47 14.49
C SER A 100 2.54 7.36 16.01
N ALA A 101 2.98 6.20 16.50
CA ALA A 101 3.32 6.02 17.90
C ALA A 101 4.58 6.83 18.28
N GLU A 102 4.69 7.18 19.57
CA GLU A 102 5.88 7.82 20.14
C GLU A 102 7.16 7.04 19.80
N GLY A 103 8.23 7.76 19.46
CA GLY A 103 9.51 7.21 19.00
C GLY A 103 9.58 6.97 17.49
N CYS A 104 8.45 6.98 16.76
CA CYS A 104 8.48 6.85 15.30
C CYS A 104 9.04 8.10 14.62
N GLU A 105 9.01 9.26 15.28
CA GLU A 105 9.60 10.53 14.85
C GLU A 105 11.13 10.55 14.86
N GLU A 106 11.76 9.63 15.58
CA GLU A 106 13.23 9.46 15.57
C GLU A 106 13.70 8.75 14.28
N GLN A 107 12.77 8.09 13.58
CA GLN A 107 13.06 7.40 12.34
C GLN A 107 13.36 8.38 11.22
N GLY A 108 14.52 8.27 10.59
CA GLY A 108 14.90 9.23 9.55
C GLY A 108 15.94 8.69 8.60
N SER A 109 16.04 9.31 7.43
CA SER A 109 17.18 9.10 6.55
C SER A 109 18.00 10.38 6.42
N SER A 110 19.25 10.27 6.00
CA SER A 110 20.07 11.42 5.62
C SER A 110 19.50 12.23 4.44
N PHE A 111 18.42 11.75 3.82
CA PHE A 111 17.71 12.39 2.72
C PHE A 111 16.33 12.93 3.15
N GLY A 112 16.04 12.94 4.45
CA GLY A 112 14.76 13.37 5.01
C GLY A 112 13.77 12.22 5.20
N THR A 113 12.51 12.60 5.35
CA THR A 113 11.38 11.74 5.73
C THR A 113 10.15 12.06 4.87
N GLY A 114 9.18 11.14 4.87
CA GLY A 114 7.88 11.35 4.23
C GLY A 114 7.78 10.76 2.83
N ILE A 115 6.94 11.38 2.01
CA ILE A 115 6.61 10.91 0.66
C ILE A 115 7.33 11.74 -0.42
N ARG A 116 7.72 11.09 -1.52
CA ARG A 116 8.47 11.69 -2.64
C ARG A 116 7.90 11.24 -3.98
N TRP A 117 7.82 12.16 -4.94
CA TRP A 117 7.47 11.82 -6.32
C TRP A 117 8.74 11.77 -7.17
N LEU A 118 9.11 10.58 -7.63
CA LEU A 118 10.15 10.40 -8.63
C LEU A 118 9.49 10.47 -10.02
N LEU A 119 9.46 11.68 -10.59
CA LEU A 119 8.93 11.92 -11.93
C LEU A 119 9.81 11.24 -12.97
N VAL A 120 9.19 10.41 -13.82
CA VAL A 120 9.86 9.75 -14.95
C VAL A 120 9.04 9.97 -16.21
N GLU A 121 9.58 10.69 -17.18
CA GLU A 121 8.91 10.90 -18.47
C GLU A 121 9.05 9.66 -19.35
N HIS A 122 7.93 9.05 -19.71
CA HIS A 122 7.84 7.99 -20.71
C HIS A 122 6.43 7.94 -21.33
N GLU A 123 6.32 7.39 -22.53
CA GLU A 123 5.06 7.29 -23.29
C GLU A 123 4.88 5.87 -23.86
N GLY A 124 3.64 5.36 -23.85
CA GLY A 124 3.28 4.07 -24.47
C GLY A 124 3.65 2.82 -23.66
N ASN A 125 4.30 2.97 -22.50
CA ASN A 125 4.52 1.84 -21.58
C ASN A 125 3.20 1.38 -20.96
N SER A 126 2.95 0.07 -20.99
CA SER A 126 1.69 -0.54 -20.53
C SER A 126 1.83 -1.26 -19.19
N THR A 127 2.75 -2.22 -19.07
CA THR A 127 2.92 -3.06 -17.86
C THR A 127 4.36 -3.12 -17.36
N SER A 128 5.28 -2.45 -18.07
CA SER A 128 6.69 -2.33 -17.72
C SER A 128 7.26 -1.03 -18.29
N SER A 129 8.17 -0.41 -17.56
CA SER A 129 8.97 0.74 -17.97
C SER A 129 10.42 0.55 -17.55
N GLU A 130 11.30 0.51 -18.55
CA GLU A 130 12.76 0.53 -18.37
C GLU A 130 13.24 1.88 -17.82
N GLU A 131 12.54 2.96 -18.17
CA GLU A 131 12.80 4.32 -17.71
C GLU A 131 12.58 4.43 -16.20
N GLU A 132 11.44 3.93 -15.69
CA GLU A 132 11.20 3.90 -14.25
C GLU A 132 12.24 3.04 -13.53
N ALA A 133 12.58 1.87 -14.07
CA ALA A 133 13.61 1.02 -13.48
C ALA A 133 15.00 1.68 -13.47
N ALA A 134 15.35 2.43 -14.52
CA ALA A 134 16.58 3.19 -14.60
C ALA A 134 16.61 4.33 -13.57
N ALA A 135 15.52 5.08 -13.43
CA ALA A 135 15.40 6.16 -12.46
C ALA A 135 15.49 5.63 -11.02
N ILE A 136 14.79 4.52 -10.72
CA ILE A 136 14.86 3.84 -9.42
C ILE A 136 16.29 3.38 -9.13
N HIS A 137 16.99 2.81 -10.11
CA HIS A 137 18.38 2.39 -9.93
C HIS A 137 19.28 3.57 -9.52
N VAL A 138 19.20 4.69 -10.24
CA VAL A 138 19.98 5.91 -9.93
C VAL A 138 19.65 6.43 -8.54
N GLU A 139 18.38 6.44 -8.18
CA GLU A 139 17.94 6.93 -6.87
C GLU A 139 18.39 6.01 -5.73
N ILE A 140 18.35 4.69 -5.93
CA ILE A 140 18.90 3.72 -4.98
C ILE A 140 20.42 3.93 -4.80
N GLU A 141 21.18 4.09 -5.87
CA GLU A 141 22.63 4.37 -5.80
C GLU A 141 22.95 5.67 -5.04
N ARG A 142 22.04 6.65 -5.08
CA ARG A 142 22.13 7.86 -4.26
C ARG A 142 21.87 7.53 -2.79
N LEU A 143 20.79 6.81 -2.50
CA LEU A 143 20.37 6.44 -1.14
C LEU A 143 21.41 5.59 -0.40
N LEU A 144 22.07 4.66 -1.08
CA LEU A 144 23.11 3.81 -0.48
C LEU A 144 24.33 4.58 0.04
N ARG A 145 24.51 5.84 -0.36
CA ARG A 145 25.60 6.70 0.13
C ARG A 145 25.24 7.39 1.46
N GLY A 146 24.01 7.20 1.93
CA GLY A 146 23.48 7.82 3.13
C GLY A 146 23.33 6.86 4.30
N THR A 147 22.66 7.36 5.33
CA THR A 147 22.37 6.64 6.56
C THR A 147 20.89 6.70 6.88
N TRP A 148 20.43 5.77 7.70
CA TRP A 148 19.10 5.80 8.28
C TRP A 148 19.18 5.52 9.79
N THR A 149 18.27 6.13 10.53
CA THR A 149 18.11 6.03 11.98
C THR A 149 16.80 5.31 12.26
N ASP A 150 16.84 4.23 13.03
CA ASP A 150 15.64 3.48 13.40
C ASP A 150 14.88 4.07 14.59
N SER A 151 13.75 3.45 14.97
CA SER A 151 12.92 3.88 16.09
C SER A 151 13.60 3.76 17.46
N GLU A 152 14.74 3.05 17.55
CA GLU A 152 15.56 2.98 18.75
C GLU A 152 16.68 4.05 18.75
N GLY A 153 16.72 4.91 17.73
CA GLY A 153 17.72 5.96 17.57
C GLY A 153 19.06 5.46 17.03
N MET A 154 19.15 4.21 16.55
CA MET A 154 20.39 3.65 16.02
C MET A 154 20.57 4.06 14.56
N THR A 155 21.65 4.78 14.28
CA THR A 155 22.01 5.23 12.93
C THR A 155 22.95 4.23 12.26
N LYS A 156 22.59 3.76 11.07
CA LYS A 156 23.38 2.83 10.26
C LYS A 156 23.40 3.25 8.77
N PRO A 157 24.40 2.82 7.98
CA PRO A 157 24.38 2.99 6.53
C PRO A 157 23.13 2.34 5.91
N ILE A 158 22.57 2.97 4.87
CA ILE A 158 21.49 2.33 4.10
C ILE A 158 22.10 1.20 3.26
N THR A 159 21.51 0.02 3.36
CA THR A 159 21.91 -1.15 2.56
C THR A 159 20.81 -1.54 1.58
N PRO A 160 21.10 -2.37 0.56
CA PRO A 160 20.06 -2.86 -0.36
C PRO A 160 18.89 -3.55 0.36
N ALA A 161 19.14 -4.20 1.50
CA ALA A 161 18.12 -4.88 2.30
C ALA A 161 17.15 -3.91 3.00
N ASP A 162 17.53 -2.64 3.15
CA ASP A 162 16.70 -1.58 3.72
C ASP A 162 15.77 -0.94 2.66
N ILE A 163 15.76 -1.46 1.43
CA ILE A 163 15.00 -0.92 0.30
C ILE A 163 14.07 -1.98 -0.27
N LYS A 164 12.80 -1.62 -0.45
CA LYS A 164 11.81 -2.43 -1.19
C LYS A 164 11.34 -1.69 -2.43
N VAL A 165 11.15 -2.42 -3.53
CA VAL A 165 10.52 -1.91 -4.75
C VAL A 165 9.28 -2.73 -5.07
N VAL A 166 8.15 -2.04 -5.09
CA VAL A 166 6.82 -2.59 -5.32
C VAL A 166 6.33 -2.16 -6.68
N ALA A 167 5.75 -3.09 -7.45
CA ALA A 167 5.12 -2.78 -8.73
C ALA A 167 3.79 -3.54 -8.89
N PRO A 168 2.78 -3.00 -9.59
CA PRO A 168 1.50 -3.68 -9.77
C PRO A 168 1.58 -4.84 -10.76
N PHE A 169 2.56 -4.85 -11.66
CA PHE A 169 2.71 -5.84 -12.74
C PHE A 169 3.95 -6.71 -12.57
N ASN A 170 3.80 -8.03 -12.82
CA ASN A 170 4.92 -8.96 -12.84
C ASN A 170 5.95 -8.65 -13.95
N ALA A 171 5.52 -8.05 -15.06
CA ALA A 171 6.42 -7.61 -16.11
C ALA A 171 7.38 -6.52 -15.61
N GLN A 172 6.86 -5.53 -14.86
CA GLN A 172 7.71 -4.53 -14.22
C GLN A 172 8.62 -5.12 -13.14
N VAL A 173 8.12 -6.06 -12.33
CA VAL A 173 8.96 -6.77 -11.34
C VAL A 173 10.16 -7.45 -12.01
N LYS A 174 9.96 -8.05 -13.19
CA LYS A 174 11.04 -8.67 -13.97
C LYS A 174 12.08 -7.64 -14.43
N VAL A 175 11.64 -6.53 -15.05
CA VAL A 175 12.53 -5.45 -15.49
C VAL A 175 13.35 -4.88 -14.32
N LEU A 176 12.69 -4.62 -13.18
CA LEU A 176 13.35 -4.16 -11.97
C LEU A 176 14.38 -5.16 -11.45
N SER A 177 14.06 -6.46 -11.48
CA SER A 177 14.96 -7.51 -10.99
C SER A 177 16.17 -7.72 -11.91
N GLU A 178 16.05 -7.42 -13.21
CA GLU A 178 17.16 -7.48 -14.16
C GLU A 178 18.08 -6.26 -14.05
N ARG A 179 17.56 -5.12 -13.55
CA ARG A 179 18.28 -3.85 -13.51
C ARG A 179 18.85 -3.48 -12.14
N LEU A 180 18.17 -3.84 -11.06
CA LEU A 180 18.56 -3.46 -9.70
C LEU A 180 19.57 -4.46 -9.13
N GLN A 181 20.37 -3.97 -8.19
CA GLN A 181 21.39 -4.77 -7.51
C GLN A 181 20.80 -5.87 -6.62
N ASP A 182 21.60 -6.90 -6.37
CA ASP A 182 21.28 -7.98 -5.44
C ASP A 182 21.01 -7.43 -4.03
N GLY A 183 20.02 -8.03 -3.36
CA GLY A 183 19.63 -7.68 -1.98
C GLY A 183 18.48 -6.67 -1.88
N VAL A 184 18.16 -5.93 -2.94
CA VAL A 184 16.91 -5.14 -2.99
C VAL A 184 15.72 -6.09 -3.10
N ALA A 185 14.75 -5.95 -2.21
CA ALA A 185 13.56 -6.80 -2.24
C ALA A 185 12.55 -6.26 -3.27
N ILE A 186 12.27 -7.05 -4.31
CA ILE A 186 11.38 -6.66 -5.43
C ILE A 186 10.18 -7.62 -5.52
N GLY A 187 9.01 -7.07 -5.80
CA GLY A 187 7.78 -7.86 -5.84
C GLY A 187 6.51 -7.05 -6.12
N THR A 188 5.41 -7.78 -6.24
CA THR A 188 4.08 -7.17 -6.28
C THR A 188 3.62 -6.79 -4.87
N VAL A 189 2.61 -5.94 -4.79
CA VAL A 189 1.98 -5.52 -3.52
C VAL A 189 1.59 -6.74 -2.67
N ASP A 190 1.04 -7.78 -3.31
CA ASP A 190 0.61 -9.02 -2.66
C ASP A 190 1.79 -9.75 -1.95
N LYS A 191 3.01 -9.69 -2.50
CA LYS A 191 4.20 -10.34 -1.93
C LYS A 191 4.73 -9.60 -0.69
N PHE A 192 4.38 -8.32 -0.53
CA PHE A 192 4.88 -7.46 0.55
C PHE A 192 3.88 -7.21 1.67
N GLN A 193 2.75 -7.92 1.69
CA GLN A 193 1.85 -7.87 2.83
C GLN A 193 2.60 -8.25 4.12
N GLY A 194 2.45 -7.40 5.14
CA GLY A 194 3.13 -7.58 6.43
C GLY A 194 4.63 -7.26 6.46
N GLN A 195 5.26 -6.91 5.34
CA GLN A 195 6.70 -6.60 5.32
C GLN A 195 6.96 -5.09 5.24
N GLU A 196 7.95 -4.59 5.97
CA GLU A 196 8.31 -3.17 6.00
C GLU A 196 9.79 -2.94 5.66
N ALA A 197 10.12 -1.71 5.28
CA ALA A 197 11.50 -1.28 5.03
C ALA A 197 11.67 0.21 5.31
N PRO A 198 12.89 0.66 5.65
CA PRO A 198 13.23 2.08 5.75
C PRO A 198 12.77 2.89 4.53
N VAL A 199 13.08 2.40 3.33
CA VAL A 199 12.71 3.05 2.06
C VAL A 199 11.89 2.12 1.19
N VAL A 200 10.78 2.63 0.63
CA VAL A 200 9.94 1.91 -0.33
C VAL A 200 9.75 2.72 -1.59
N PHE A 201 9.88 2.07 -2.75
CA PHE A 201 9.49 2.60 -4.05
C PHE A 201 8.23 1.90 -4.54
N PHE A 202 7.29 2.66 -5.09
CA PHE A 202 6.12 2.15 -5.79
C PHE A 202 6.16 2.59 -7.26
N SER A 203 6.49 1.67 -8.15
CA SER A 203 6.62 1.86 -9.61
C SER A 203 5.31 1.57 -10.30
N MET A 204 4.73 2.57 -10.98
CA MET A 204 3.43 2.46 -11.64
C MET A 204 3.52 1.76 -13.00
N ALA A 205 4.67 1.83 -13.66
CA ALA A 205 5.04 1.23 -14.95
C ALA A 205 4.25 1.71 -16.18
N SER A 206 2.94 1.95 -16.06
CA SER A 206 2.10 2.44 -17.15
C SER A 206 2.34 3.94 -17.37
N SER A 207 2.34 4.39 -18.63
CA SER A 207 2.49 5.83 -18.95
C SER A 207 1.20 6.60 -18.74
N SER A 208 0.04 5.97 -19.01
CA SER A 208 -1.27 6.57 -18.86
C SER A 208 -2.33 5.55 -18.46
N ASP A 209 -3.53 6.02 -18.10
CA ASP A 209 -4.69 5.17 -17.87
C ASP A 209 -5.13 4.39 -19.12
N LYS A 210 -4.85 4.93 -20.32
CA LYS A 210 -5.17 4.33 -21.62
C LYS A 210 -4.25 3.17 -21.98
N ASP A 211 -3.01 3.18 -21.47
CA ASP A 211 -2.01 2.14 -21.74
C ASP A 211 -2.16 0.93 -20.81
N ALA A 212 -2.89 1.09 -19.70
CA ALA A 212 -3.04 0.06 -18.68
C ALA A 212 -4.04 -1.04 -19.12
N PRO A 213 -3.59 -2.29 -19.36
CA PRO A 213 -4.46 -3.32 -19.94
C PRO A 213 -5.58 -3.79 -19.01
N ARG A 214 -5.47 -3.51 -17.71
CA ARG A 214 -6.46 -3.86 -16.68
C ARG A 214 -7.33 -2.67 -16.26
N GLY A 215 -7.21 -1.55 -16.97
CA GLY A 215 -7.95 -0.33 -16.70
C GLY A 215 -7.52 0.42 -15.44
N ILE A 216 -8.18 1.56 -15.21
CA ILE A 216 -7.90 2.50 -14.11
C ILE A 216 -8.11 1.86 -12.74
N ASP A 217 -9.13 1.01 -12.57
CA ASP A 217 -9.46 0.40 -11.28
C ASP A 217 -8.33 -0.48 -10.74
N PHE A 218 -7.59 -1.14 -11.64
CA PHE A 218 -6.44 -1.94 -11.27
C PHE A 218 -5.20 -1.08 -11.03
N LEU A 219 -4.87 -0.20 -11.98
CA LEU A 219 -3.65 0.61 -11.92
C LEU A 219 -3.68 1.57 -10.72
N MET A 220 -4.80 2.25 -10.53
CA MET A 220 -5.01 3.25 -9.47
C MET A 220 -5.71 2.70 -8.24
N SER A 221 -5.58 1.39 -8.01
CA SER A 221 -6.16 0.74 -6.84
C SER A 221 -5.68 1.44 -5.55
N ARG A 222 -6.61 2.08 -4.86
CA ARG A 222 -6.37 2.75 -3.57
C ARG A 222 -5.75 1.79 -2.55
N ASN A 223 -6.26 0.57 -2.48
CA ASN A 223 -5.77 -0.46 -1.55
C ASN A 223 -4.30 -0.83 -1.85
N ARG A 224 -3.92 -0.90 -3.14
CA ARG A 224 -2.53 -1.17 -3.55
C ARG A 224 -1.60 -0.02 -3.18
N LEU A 225 -2.03 1.22 -3.43
CA LEU A 225 -1.28 2.40 -3.05
C LEU A 225 -1.11 2.49 -1.52
N ASN A 226 -2.18 2.25 -0.76
CA ASN A 226 -2.13 2.21 0.70
C ASN A 226 -1.13 1.15 1.19
N VAL A 227 -1.22 -0.09 0.71
CA VAL A 227 -0.30 -1.14 1.12
C VAL A 227 1.14 -0.80 0.75
N ALA A 228 1.41 -0.38 -0.49
CA ALA A 228 2.76 -0.06 -0.94
C ALA A 228 3.39 1.07 -0.11
N VAL A 229 2.69 2.20 0.06
CA VAL A 229 3.21 3.37 0.77
C VAL A 229 3.34 3.09 2.28
N SER A 230 2.37 2.39 2.89
CA SER A 230 2.41 2.03 4.32
C SER A 230 3.46 0.97 4.69
N ARG A 231 4.23 0.46 3.71
CA ARG A 231 5.41 -0.38 4.00
C ARG A 231 6.66 0.44 4.33
N ALA A 232 6.68 1.72 4.00
CA ALA A 232 7.80 2.60 4.33
C ALA A 232 7.80 2.93 5.82
N GLN A 233 8.98 2.82 6.43
CA GLN A 233 9.21 3.33 7.79
C GLN A 233 9.49 4.83 7.73
N CYS A 234 10.42 5.30 6.89
CA CYS A 234 10.77 6.73 6.85
C CYS A 234 10.60 7.41 5.49
N LEU A 235 10.80 6.72 4.36
CA LEU A 235 10.66 7.30 3.02
C LEU A 235 9.86 6.41 2.06
N ALA A 236 8.88 7.01 1.38
CA ALA A 236 8.10 6.37 0.33
C ALA A 236 8.18 7.16 -0.97
N TYR A 237 8.64 6.51 -2.04
CA TYR A 237 8.71 7.07 -3.39
C TYR A 237 7.56 6.53 -4.24
N LEU A 238 6.80 7.43 -4.85
CA LEU A 238 5.94 7.10 -5.98
C LEU A 238 6.72 7.38 -7.27
N VAL A 239 6.81 6.39 -8.14
CA VAL A 239 7.49 6.50 -9.43
C VAL A 239 6.43 6.35 -10.52
N CYS A 240 6.18 7.44 -11.24
CA CYS A 240 5.17 7.45 -12.29
C CYS A 240 5.41 8.57 -13.31
N ALA A 241 4.89 8.33 -14.52
CA ALA A 241 4.78 9.35 -15.55
C ALA A 241 3.75 10.44 -15.18
N PRO A 242 4.01 11.71 -15.54
CA PRO A 242 3.10 12.81 -15.23
C PRO A 242 1.70 12.64 -15.85
N GLN A 243 1.59 11.95 -16.99
CA GLN A 243 0.32 11.67 -17.66
C GLN A 243 -0.63 10.80 -16.81
N LEU A 244 -0.11 10.07 -15.81
CA LEU A 244 -0.95 9.38 -14.82
C LEU A 244 -1.64 10.32 -13.83
N LEU A 245 -1.34 11.61 -13.82
CA LEU A 245 -2.05 12.60 -13.02
C LEU A 245 -3.23 13.24 -13.80
N ASP A 246 -3.24 13.08 -15.12
CA ASP A 246 -4.21 13.69 -16.05
C ASP A 246 -5.26 12.68 -16.54
N VAL A 247 -5.80 11.87 -15.64
CA VAL A 247 -6.70 10.76 -16.00
C VAL A 247 -8.12 11.21 -16.33
N GLU A 248 -8.67 10.66 -17.41
CA GLU A 248 -10.08 10.85 -17.78
C GLU A 248 -11.04 10.09 -16.84
N CYS A 249 -11.44 10.75 -15.76
CA CYS A 249 -12.40 10.20 -14.80
C CYS A 249 -13.84 10.23 -15.35
N ARG A 250 -14.41 9.04 -15.60
CA ARG A 250 -15.80 8.89 -16.10
C ARG A 250 -16.84 8.68 -15.01
N THR A 251 -16.40 8.35 -13.80
CA THR A 251 -17.26 8.07 -12.63
C THR A 251 -16.68 8.71 -11.37
N VAL A 252 -17.52 8.90 -10.35
CA VAL A 252 -17.06 9.34 -9.01
C VAL A 252 -16.05 8.36 -8.42
N GLY A 253 -16.20 7.06 -8.71
CA GLY A 253 -15.23 6.03 -8.34
C GLY A 253 -13.84 6.31 -8.92
N HIS A 254 -13.75 6.58 -10.23
CA HIS A 254 -12.49 6.93 -10.88
C HIS A 254 -11.86 8.19 -10.27
N MET A 255 -12.66 9.21 -9.98
CA MET A 255 -12.17 10.42 -9.32
C MET A 255 -11.55 10.10 -7.95
N ARG A 256 -12.17 9.21 -7.15
CA ARG A 256 -11.63 8.80 -5.85
C ARG A 256 -10.31 8.02 -5.98
N LEU A 257 -10.15 7.23 -7.02
CA LEU A 257 -8.92 6.48 -7.30
C LEU A 257 -7.78 7.43 -7.69
N ALA A 258 -8.01 8.27 -8.71
CA ALA A 258 -7.04 9.24 -9.19
C ALA A 258 -6.65 10.24 -8.10
N ASN A 259 -7.61 10.72 -7.29
CA ASN A 259 -7.35 11.68 -6.23
C ASN A 259 -6.35 11.16 -5.17
N ALA A 260 -6.29 9.85 -4.92
CA ALA A 260 -5.28 9.33 -3.99
C ALA A 260 -3.86 9.53 -4.55
N LEU A 261 -3.65 9.26 -5.84
CA LEU A 261 -2.38 9.46 -6.52
C LEU A 261 -2.03 10.95 -6.65
N CYS A 262 -2.99 11.79 -7.07
CA CYS A 262 -2.76 13.23 -7.20
C CYS A 262 -2.43 13.86 -5.84
N ARG A 263 -3.17 13.51 -4.79
CA ARG A 263 -2.90 14.00 -3.43
C ARG A 263 -1.54 13.54 -2.90
N PHE A 264 -1.09 12.33 -3.27
CA PHE A 264 0.28 11.90 -2.96
C PHE A 264 1.29 12.87 -3.57
N VAL A 265 1.16 13.17 -4.87
CA VAL A 265 2.08 14.06 -5.59
C VAL A 265 2.02 15.50 -5.06
N GLU A 266 0.83 16.02 -4.75
CA GLU A 266 0.66 17.36 -4.18
C GLU A 266 1.34 17.54 -2.81
N LEU A 267 1.38 16.47 -2.01
CA LEU A 267 1.98 16.46 -0.68
C LEU A 267 3.45 15.97 -0.69
N ALA A 268 3.93 15.45 -1.82
CA ALA A 268 5.30 15.01 -1.96
C ALA A 268 6.24 16.21 -1.92
N GLU A 269 7.22 16.17 -1.03
CA GLU A 269 8.30 17.16 -1.01
C GLU A 269 9.28 16.90 -2.17
N ALA A 270 9.95 17.96 -2.61
CA ALA A 270 11.03 17.88 -3.59
C ALA A 270 12.36 17.41 -2.97
#